data_AF-A0A9J8CEM2-F1
#
_entry.id   AF-A0A9J8CEM2-F1
#
_cell.length_a   1.000
_cell.length_b   1.000
_cell.length_c   1.000
_cell.angle_alpha   90.00
_cell.angle_beta   90.00
_cell.angle_gamma   90.00
#
_symmetry.space_group_name_H-M   'P 1'
#
loop_
_entity.id
_entity.type
_entity.pdbx_description
1 polymer ?
#
loop_
_entity_poly.entity_id
_entity_poly.type
_entity_poly.pdbx_seq_one_letter_code
_entity_poly.pdbx_strand_id
1 'polypeptide(L)'
;MKIHQNTLILLLVICASSPTYSQDFETFKNKHVAPGMSVDECTTMIQKRCIKRMNGDCKVTNTFIINNDNKIQNICMTGENKTDYKFTDFHVIECNFDKKENEMCIYKGELLEGATIVLRCDKKVPVHYEATERKA
;
A
#
# COMPACT_ATOMS: atom_id res chain seq x y z
N MET A 1 -59.96 0.31 14.44
CA MET A 1 -58.63 0.94 14.28
C MET A 1 -57.60 -0.15 14.02
N LYS A 2 -56.99 -0.16 12.83
CA LYS A 2 -55.87 -1.03 12.46
C LYS A 2 -54.57 -0.38 12.94
N ILE A 3 -53.70 -1.14 13.59
CA ILE A 3 -52.25 -0.95 13.53
C ILE A 3 -51.64 -2.34 13.41
N HIS A 4 -51.26 -2.70 12.19
CA HIS A 4 -50.32 -3.80 11.94
C HIS A 4 -48.91 -3.23 12.11
N GLN A 5 -47.99 -3.96 12.75
CA GLN A 5 -46.80 -4.55 12.10
C GLN A 5 -45.74 -4.99 13.12
N ASN A 6 -45.41 -6.27 12.97
CA ASN A 6 -44.26 -7.02 13.43
C ASN A 6 -42.92 -6.28 13.22
N THR A 7 -42.08 -6.15 14.25
CA THR A 7 -40.67 -5.75 14.05
C THR A 7 -39.73 -6.70 14.78
N LEU A 8 -39.21 -7.63 13.98
CA LEU A 8 -38.08 -8.50 14.22
C LEU A 8 -36.84 -7.63 14.55
N ILE A 9 -36.34 -7.64 15.78
CA ILE A 9 -35.03 -7.04 16.10
C ILE A 9 -33.97 -8.13 15.87
N LEU A 10 -33.55 -8.23 14.61
CA LEU A 10 -32.35 -8.97 14.22
C LEU A 10 -31.14 -8.12 14.60
N LEU A 11 -30.50 -8.42 15.74
CA LEU A 11 -29.19 -7.85 16.07
C LEU A 11 -28.15 -8.45 15.12
N LEU A 12 -27.95 -7.74 14.00
CA LEU A 12 -26.86 -7.97 13.07
C LEU A 12 -25.53 -7.86 13.83
N VAL A 13 -24.87 -8.99 13.99
CA VAL A 13 -23.43 -9.05 14.25
C VAL A 13 -22.77 -8.41 13.04
N ILE A 14 -22.49 -7.11 13.12
CA ILE A 14 -21.60 -6.44 12.19
C ILE A 14 -20.22 -6.94 12.55
N CYS A 15 -19.84 -8.09 11.98
CA CYS A 15 -18.46 -8.39 11.71
C CYS A 15 -17.95 -7.23 10.86
N ALA A 16 -17.33 -6.24 11.49
CA ALA A 16 -16.48 -5.29 10.82
C ALA A 16 -15.26 -6.07 10.32
N SER A 17 -15.44 -6.89 9.28
CA SER A 17 -14.37 -7.06 8.31
C SER A 17 -14.24 -5.69 7.67
N SER A 18 -13.42 -4.83 8.28
CA SER A 18 -12.90 -3.67 7.58
C SER A 18 -12.41 -4.20 6.24
N PRO A 19 -12.96 -3.75 5.10
CA PRO A 19 -12.36 -4.08 3.82
C PRO A 19 -10.99 -3.41 3.88
N THR A 20 -9.96 -4.17 4.26
CA THR A 20 -8.58 -3.83 3.95
C THR A 20 -8.57 -3.75 2.43
N TYR A 21 -8.63 -2.51 1.94
CA TYR A 21 -8.94 -2.18 0.56
C TYR A 21 -7.85 -2.78 -0.33
N SER A 22 -8.10 -4.01 -0.79
CA SER A 22 -7.24 -4.72 -1.72
C SER A 22 -7.34 -3.98 -3.05
N GLN A 23 -6.21 -3.53 -3.56
CA GLN A 23 -6.15 -2.84 -4.85
C GLN A 23 -5.86 -3.86 -5.95
N ASP A 24 -6.11 -3.52 -7.22
CA ASP A 24 -5.57 -4.34 -8.30
C ASP A 24 -4.04 -4.19 -8.41
N PHE A 25 -3.41 -5.11 -9.15
CA PHE A 25 -1.97 -5.11 -9.37
C PHE A 25 -1.46 -3.84 -10.06
N GLU A 26 -2.25 -3.22 -10.92
CA GLU A 26 -1.86 -2.00 -11.63
C GLU A 26 -1.77 -0.81 -10.69
N THR A 27 -2.76 -0.66 -9.81
CA THR A 27 -2.77 0.32 -8.74
C THR A 27 -1.63 0.09 -7.75
N PHE A 28 -1.34 -1.17 -7.40
CA PHE A 28 -0.16 -1.53 -6.61
C PHE A 28 1.13 -1.06 -7.28
N LYS A 29 1.34 -1.38 -8.56
CA LYS A 29 2.53 -0.96 -9.32
C LYS A 29 2.66 0.56 -9.35
N ASN A 30 1.57 1.28 -9.63
CA ASN A 30 1.59 2.73 -9.63
C ASN A 30 2.06 3.29 -8.27
N LYS A 31 1.57 2.73 -7.16
CA LYS A 31 1.90 3.22 -5.83
C LYS A 31 3.27 2.79 -5.30
N HIS A 32 3.75 1.61 -5.68
CA HIS A 32 4.82 0.94 -4.96
C HIS A 32 5.97 0.43 -5.82
N VAL A 33 5.94 0.58 -7.15
CA VAL A 33 7.01 0.04 -8.03
C VAL A 33 7.64 1.17 -8.83
N ALA A 34 8.91 1.45 -8.58
CA ALA A 34 9.67 2.49 -9.28
C ALA A 34 11.14 2.08 -9.46
N PRO A 35 11.44 1.13 -10.36
CA PRO A 35 12.80 0.71 -10.63
C PRO A 35 13.69 1.90 -11.01
N GLY A 36 14.87 1.99 -10.39
CA GLY A 36 15.84 3.05 -10.66
C GLY A 36 15.50 4.42 -10.08
N MET A 37 14.41 4.56 -9.32
CA MET A 37 14.10 5.78 -8.58
C MET A 37 15.17 6.06 -7.52
N SER A 38 15.49 7.34 -7.29
CA SER A 38 16.38 7.82 -6.23
C SER A 38 15.62 8.53 -5.09
N VAL A 39 16.30 8.75 -3.97
CA VAL A 39 15.67 9.26 -2.72
C VAL A 39 15.15 10.70 -2.83
N ASP A 40 15.73 11.50 -3.72
CA ASP A 40 15.37 12.88 -4.01
C ASP A 40 14.13 13.01 -4.92
N GLU A 41 13.71 11.92 -5.56
CA GLU A 41 12.56 11.92 -6.48
C GLU A 41 11.21 11.71 -5.77
N CYS A 42 11.19 11.48 -4.45
CA CYS A 42 9.97 11.17 -3.69
C CYS A 42 8.81 12.11 -3.95
N THR A 43 9.04 13.43 -3.87
CA THR A 43 8.02 14.45 -4.09
C THR A 43 7.49 14.39 -5.53
N THR A 44 8.38 14.41 -6.51
CA THR A 44 8.04 14.38 -7.94
C THR A 44 7.27 13.12 -8.31
N MET A 45 7.69 11.96 -7.80
CA MET A 45 7.08 10.67 -8.12
C MET A 45 5.70 10.50 -7.50
N ILE A 46 5.51 10.88 -6.23
CA ILE A 46 4.21 10.84 -5.57
C ILE A 46 3.22 11.78 -6.25
N GLN A 47 3.67 12.98 -6.62
CA GLN A 47 2.84 13.96 -7.34
C GLN A 47 2.47 13.47 -8.74
N LYS A 48 3.46 13.05 -9.55
CA LYS A 48 3.26 12.58 -10.92
C LYS A 48 2.30 11.39 -10.99
N ARG A 49 2.32 10.53 -9.98
CA ARG A 49 1.48 9.32 -9.89
C ARG A 49 0.19 9.51 -9.11
N CYS A 50 -0.11 10.74 -8.69
CA CYS A 50 -1.31 11.12 -7.94
C CYS A 50 -1.55 10.24 -6.69
N ILE A 51 -0.49 9.88 -5.97
CA ILE A 51 -0.59 8.98 -4.83
C ILE A 51 -1.05 9.76 -3.60
N LYS A 52 -2.30 9.51 -3.18
CA LYS A 52 -2.95 10.19 -2.04
C LYS A 52 -3.67 9.21 -1.13
N ARG A 53 -4.07 9.66 0.06
CA ARG A 53 -5.06 8.98 0.90
C ARG A 53 -6.44 9.04 0.22
N MET A 54 -7.36 8.17 0.65
CA MET A 54 -8.72 8.11 0.09
C MET A 54 -9.48 9.43 0.23
N ASN A 55 -9.22 10.19 1.30
CA ASN A 55 -9.81 11.50 1.53
C ASN A 55 -9.13 12.64 0.76
N GLY A 56 -8.15 12.33 -0.10
CA GLY A 56 -7.41 13.33 -0.88
C GLY A 56 -6.18 13.92 -0.18
N ASP A 57 -5.94 13.58 1.09
CA ASP A 57 -4.78 14.07 1.83
C ASP A 57 -3.46 13.46 1.36
N CYS A 58 -2.35 14.13 1.73
CA CYS A 58 -1.01 13.59 1.60
C CYS A 58 -0.92 12.22 2.30
N LYS A 59 -0.27 11.25 1.66
CA LYS A 59 0.16 10.05 2.37
C LYS A 59 1.22 10.41 3.40
N VAL A 60 1.14 9.82 4.58
CA VAL A 60 2.18 9.97 5.63
C VAL A 60 3.48 9.28 5.19
N THR A 61 3.37 8.05 4.69
CA THR A 61 4.50 7.30 4.12
C THR A 61 4.05 6.63 2.83
N ASN A 62 4.92 6.63 1.82
CA ASN A 62 4.78 5.78 0.66
C ASN A 62 6.12 5.11 0.35
N THR A 63 6.13 3.79 0.28
CA THR A 63 7.34 3.03 -0.03
C THR A 63 7.34 2.62 -1.49
N PHE A 64 8.45 2.89 -2.18
CA PHE A 64 8.72 2.41 -3.53
C PHE A 64 9.73 1.28 -3.50
N ILE A 65 9.40 0.16 -4.13
CA ILE A 65 10.32 -0.92 -4.45
C ILE A 65 11.11 -0.50 -5.68
N ILE A 66 12.43 -0.50 -5.56
CA ILE A 66 13.36 -0.05 -6.62
C ILE A 66 14.16 -1.20 -7.25
N ASN A 67 13.93 -2.45 -6.81
CA ASN A 67 14.48 -3.64 -7.46
C ASN A 67 13.93 -3.81 -8.90
N ASN A 68 14.60 -4.66 -9.69
CA ASN A 68 14.18 -5.01 -11.05
C ASN A 68 12.79 -5.69 -11.08
N ASP A 69 11.95 -5.32 -12.05
CA ASP A 69 10.55 -5.75 -12.23
C ASP A 69 10.34 -7.27 -12.19
N ASN A 70 11.30 -8.05 -12.68
CA ASN A 70 11.22 -9.52 -12.69
C ASN A 70 11.12 -10.12 -11.27
N LYS A 71 11.67 -9.46 -10.25
CA LYS A 71 11.56 -9.90 -8.84
C LYS A 71 10.17 -9.64 -8.26
N ILE A 72 9.46 -8.63 -8.79
CA ILE A 72 8.17 -8.15 -8.28
C ILE A 72 7.01 -8.99 -8.85
N GLN A 73 7.07 -9.34 -10.14
CA GLN A 73 6.00 -10.14 -10.78
C GLN A 73 5.88 -11.55 -10.19
N ASN A 74 7.00 -12.14 -9.76
CA ASN A 74 7.02 -13.51 -9.25
C ASN A 74 6.87 -13.59 -7.73
N ILE A 75 6.81 -12.46 -7.03
CA ILE A 75 6.85 -12.42 -5.57
C ILE A 75 5.66 -13.15 -4.94
N CYS A 76 4.49 -13.04 -5.57
CA CYS A 76 3.25 -13.65 -5.09
C CYS A 76 2.95 -15.01 -5.75
N MET A 77 3.85 -15.57 -6.58
CA MET A 77 3.59 -16.86 -7.26
C MET A 77 3.45 -18.04 -6.31
N THR A 78 4.10 -17.99 -5.14
CA THR A 78 3.98 -18.97 -4.05
C THR A 78 2.89 -18.59 -3.04
N GLY A 79 2.26 -17.42 -3.21
CA GLY A 79 1.22 -16.91 -2.33
C GLY A 79 -0.15 -17.45 -2.69
N GLU A 80 -0.72 -18.27 -1.81
CA GLU A 80 -2.18 -18.44 -1.72
C GLU A 80 -2.81 -17.11 -1.23
N ASN A 81 -4.15 -16.99 -1.25
CA ASN A 81 -4.86 -15.78 -0.77
C ASN A 81 -4.64 -15.55 0.74
N LYS A 82 -3.45 -15.10 1.15
CA LYS A 82 -3.08 -14.77 2.52
C LYS A 82 -2.61 -13.32 2.61
N THR A 83 -2.83 -12.74 3.77
CA THR A 83 -2.29 -11.44 4.15
C THR A 83 -0.86 -11.61 4.67
N ASP A 84 -0.07 -10.54 4.61
CA ASP A 84 1.20 -10.43 5.33
C ASP A 84 2.35 -11.36 4.87
N TYR A 85 2.49 -11.58 3.56
CA TYR A 85 3.65 -12.27 3.02
C TYR A 85 4.91 -11.43 3.17
N LYS A 86 5.92 -12.02 3.82
CA LYS A 86 7.24 -11.41 4.02
C LYS A 86 8.20 -11.80 2.90
N PHE A 87 8.87 -10.82 2.31
CA PHE A 87 9.85 -11.02 1.27
C PHE A 87 11.14 -10.26 1.57
N THR A 88 12.26 -10.96 1.56
CA THR A 88 13.56 -10.41 1.96
C THR A 88 14.38 -9.89 0.78
N ASP A 89 15.42 -9.13 1.11
CA ASP A 89 16.44 -8.63 0.18
C ASP A 89 15.87 -7.67 -0.88
N PHE A 90 14.97 -6.80 -0.45
CA PHE A 90 14.45 -5.72 -1.26
C PHE A 90 15.20 -4.41 -1.00
N HIS A 91 15.42 -3.66 -2.06
CA HIS A 91 15.82 -2.26 -1.98
C HIS A 91 14.56 -1.43 -2.13
N VAL A 92 14.30 -0.61 -1.14
CA VAL A 92 13.13 0.26 -1.11
C VAL A 92 13.52 1.69 -0.77
N ILE A 93 12.71 2.63 -1.25
CA ILE A 93 12.78 4.03 -0.83
C ILE A 93 11.51 4.34 -0.03
N GLU A 94 11.68 4.68 1.24
CA GLU A 94 10.59 5.17 2.08
C GLU A 94 10.48 6.69 1.90
N CYS A 95 9.41 7.13 1.23
CA CYS A 95 9.08 8.54 1.11
C CYS A 95 8.19 8.94 2.28
N ASN A 96 8.78 9.64 3.25
CA ASN A 96 8.09 10.14 4.42
C ASN A 96 7.66 11.58 4.21
N PHE A 97 6.40 11.89 4.53
CA PHE A 97 5.87 13.24 4.47
C PHE A 97 6.71 14.15 5.36
N ASP A 98 7.17 15.26 4.79
CA ASP A 98 7.95 16.26 5.51
C ASP A 98 7.09 17.46 5.86
N LYS A 99 6.50 18.09 4.83
CA LYS A 99 5.68 19.29 4.97
C LYS A 99 4.72 19.45 3.81
N LYS A 100 3.70 20.30 3.99
CA LYS A 100 2.85 20.80 2.91
C LYS A 100 3.30 22.21 2.54
N GLU A 101 3.53 22.46 1.27
CA GLU A 101 3.88 23.78 0.73
C GLU A 101 2.83 24.15 -0.32
N ASN A 102 1.97 25.12 0.02
CA ASN A 102 0.70 25.37 -0.69
C ASN A 102 -0.15 24.09 -0.76
N GLU A 103 -0.50 23.63 -1.97
CA GLU A 103 -1.23 22.38 -2.21
C GLU A 103 -0.32 21.18 -2.49
N MET A 104 1.00 21.36 -2.40
CA MET A 104 1.98 20.31 -2.68
C MET A 104 2.44 19.60 -1.40
N CYS A 105 2.44 18.27 -1.44
CA CYS A 105 2.99 17.42 -0.38
C CYS A 105 4.49 17.20 -0.66
N ILE A 106 5.36 17.64 0.23
CA ILE A 106 6.82 17.48 0.12
C ILE A 106 7.24 16.26 0.95
N TYR A 107 8.14 15.46 0.39
CA TYR A 107 8.59 14.19 0.97
C TYR A 107 10.12 14.11 1.06
N LYS A 108 10.60 13.45 2.12
CA LYS A 108 12.00 13.02 2.28
C LYS A 108 12.11 11.53 2.01
N GLY A 109 13.03 11.14 1.14
CA GLY A 109 13.32 9.74 0.85
C GLY A 109 14.43 9.18 1.74
N GLU A 110 14.27 7.92 2.14
CA GLU A 110 15.29 7.11 2.80
C GLU A 110 15.47 5.81 2.02
N LEU A 111 16.71 5.49 1.61
CA LEU A 111 17.03 4.22 0.99
C LEU A 111 17.21 3.15 2.07
N LEU A 112 16.47 2.06 1.96
CA LEU A 112 16.65 0.86 2.77
C LEU A 112 17.11 -0.29 1.89
N GLU A 113 18.36 -0.71 2.09
CA GLU A 113 18.96 -1.85 1.38
C GLU A 113 18.72 -3.16 2.15
N GLY A 114 18.52 -4.26 1.42
CA GLY A 114 18.28 -5.58 1.99
C GLY A 114 17.08 -5.68 2.94
N ALA A 115 16.06 -4.83 2.78
CA ALA A 115 14.88 -4.76 3.62
C ALA A 115 13.95 -5.97 3.43
N THR A 116 13.15 -6.26 4.45
CA THR A 116 12.01 -7.18 4.33
C THR A 116 10.75 -6.36 4.06
N ILE A 117 10.00 -6.72 3.04
CA ILE A 117 8.71 -6.09 2.72
C ILE A 117 7.57 -7.05 3.06
N VAL A 118 6.47 -6.49 3.53
CA VAL A 118 5.25 -7.21 3.86
C VAL A 118 4.17 -6.83 2.86
N LEU A 119 3.66 -7.81 2.10
CA LEU A 119 2.66 -7.58 1.06
C LEU A 119 1.44 -8.46 1.27
N ARG A 120 0.29 -8.00 0.79
CA ARG A 120 -0.86 -8.86 0.51
C ARG A 120 -0.80 -9.33 -0.94
N CYS A 121 -1.03 -10.62 -1.14
CA CYS A 121 -1.18 -11.23 -2.45
C CYS A 121 -2.64 -11.65 -2.70
N ASP A 122 -3.13 -11.45 -3.92
CA ASP A 122 -4.41 -12.00 -4.38
C ASP A 122 -4.20 -12.58 -5.78
N LYS A 123 -4.72 -13.79 -6.04
CA LYS A 123 -4.58 -14.49 -7.33
C LYS A 123 -3.13 -14.46 -7.88
N LYS A 124 -2.15 -14.66 -7.00
CA LYS A 124 -0.71 -14.71 -7.31
C LYS A 124 -0.06 -13.38 -7.71
N VAL A 125 -0.71 -12.24 -7.48
CA VAL A 125 -0.15 -10.90 -7.71
C VAL A 125 -0.20 -10.03 -6.45
N PRO A 126 0.73 -9.08 -6.26
CA PRO A 126 0.68 -8.18 -5.12
C PRO A 126 -0.42 -7.13 -5.30
N VAL A 127 -1.18 -6.91 -4.23
CA VAL A 127 -2.37 -6.04 -4.23
C VAL A 127 -2.35 -4.99 -3.11
N HIS A 128 -1.51 -5.19 -2.09
CA HIS A 128 -1.33 -4.23 -1.00
C HIS A 128 0.11 -4.28 -0.47
N TYR A 129 0.63 -3.12 -0.07
CA TYR A 129 1.91 -2.99 0.62
C TYR A 129 1.62 -2.65 2.09
N GLU A 130 1.88 -3.60 2.99
CA GLU A 130 1.55 -3.45 4.42
C GLU A 130 2.65 -2.69 5.16
N ALA A 131 3.91 -3.11 5.00
CA ALA A 131 5.02 -2.53 5.76
C ALA A 131 6.39 -2.84 5.17
N THR A 132 7.39 -2.05 5.58
CA THR A 132 8.81 -2.41 5.54
C THR A 132 9.27 -2.79 6.94
N GLU A 133 9.93 -3.94 7.10
CA GLU A 133 10.64 -4.28 8.33
C GLU A 133 12.12 -3.93 8.17
N ARG A 134 12.60 -3.00 9.02
CA ARG A 134 14.01 -2.63 9.10
C ARG A 134 14.80 -3.79 9.71
N LYS A 135 15.97 -4.11 9.15
CA LYS A 135 16.93 -4.98 9.84
C LYS A 135 17.37 -4.25 11.11
N ALA A 136 17.17 -4.89 12.26
CA ALA A 136 17.62 -4.42 13.56
C ALA A 136 19.15 -4.42 13.64
#